data_AF-A0A419HR22-F1
#
_entry.id   AF-A0A419HR22-F1
#
_cell.length_a   1.000
_cell.length_b   1.000
_cell.length_c   1.000
_cell.angle_alpha   90.00
_cell.angle_beta   90.00
_cell.angle_gamma   90.00
#
_symmetry.space_group_name_H-M   'P 1'
#
loop_
_entity.id
_entity.type
_entity.pdbx_description
1 polymer ?
#
loop_
_entity_poly.entity_id
_entity_poly.type
_entity_poly.pdbx_seq_one_letter_code
_entity_poly.pdbx_strand_id
1 'polypeptide(L)' 'MREVHEYLAEVRYPCDRAELLRCASACGADDTVLGRLGTLPEQEYESADVVHRLLGRE' A
#
# COMPACT_ATOMS: atom_id res chain seq x y z
N MET A 1 14.19 -8.70 1.40
CA MET A 1 13.28 -7.59 1.14
C MET A 1 11.88 -8.14 1.28
N ARG A 2 11.03 -7.53 2.12
CA ARG A 2 9.61 -7.90 2.18
C ARG A 2 8.89 -7.35 0.96
N GLU A 3 7.90 -8.08 0.47
CA GLU A 3 7.12 -7.68 -0.69
C GLU A 3 5.98 -6.73 -0.31
N VAL A 4 5.42 -6.00 -1.29
CA VAL A 4 4.32 -5.04 -1.05
C VAL A 4 3.11 -5.70 -0.36
N HIS A 5 2.85 -6.98 -0.63
CA HIS A 5 1.74 -7.74 -0.03
C HIS A 5 1.87 -7.91 1.48
N GLU A 6 3.10 -8.05 2.01
CA GLU A 6 3.32 -8.23 3.44
C GLU A 6 2.96 -6.95 4.20
N TYR A 7 3.36 -5.80 3.67
CA TYR A 7 3.02 -4.50 4.26
C TYR A 7 1.51 -4.24 4.23
N LEU A 8 0.85 -4.60 3.12
CA LEU A 8 -0.60 -4.40 2.97
C LEU A 8 -1.42 -5.28 3.92
N ALA A 9 -0.89 -6.44 4.34
CA ALA A 9 -1.53 -7.31 5.32
C ALA A 9 -1.51 -6.74 6.75
N GLU A 10 -0.55 -5.87 7.06
CA GLU A 10 -0.42 -5.24 8.39
C GLU A 10 -1.29 -3.97 8.54
N VAL A 11 -1.84 -3.45 7.43
CA VAL A 11 -2.69 -2.24 7.44
C VAL A 11 -4.09 -2.56 7.93
N ARG A 12 -4.64 -1.66 8.77
CA ARG A 12 -6.06 -1.70 9.13
C ARG A 12 -6.89 -0.98 8.06
N TYR A 13 -7.81 -1.72 7.45
CA TYR A 13 -8.77 -1.18 6.50
C TYR A 13 -10.12 -0.87 7.19
N PRO A 14 -10.91 0.10 6.68
CA PRO A 14 -10.61 0.95 5.53
C PRO A 14 -9.49 1.97 5.83
N CYS A 15 -8.73 2.34 4.80
CA CYS A 15 -7.64 3.32 4.93
C CYS A 15 -7.42 4.13 3.64
N ASP A 16 -6.90 5.35 3.77
CA ASP A 16 -6.51 6.18 2.63
C ASP A 16 -5.09 5.90 2.16
N ARG A 17 -4.75 6.37 0.95
CA ARG A 17 -3.38 6.30 0.40
C ARG A 17 -2.31 6.84 1.36
N ALA A 18 -2.60 7.94 2.05
CA ALA A 18 -1.66 8.52 3.00
C ALA A 18 -1.35 7.56 4.17
N GLU A 19 -2.37 6.84 4.65
CA GLU A 19 -2.21 5.87 5.73
C GLU A 19 -1.47 4.62 5.23
N LEU A 20 -1.75 4.15 4.01
CA LEU A 20 -0.96 3.09 3.37
C LEU A 20 0.54 3.42 3.32
N LEU A 21 0.86 4.65 2.88
CA LEU A 21 2.25 5.13 2.81
C LEU A 21 2.90 5.23 4.20
N ARG A 22 2.16 5.71 5.21
CA ARG A 22 2.65 5.75 6.59
C ARG A 22 2.90 4.36 7.15
N CYS A 23 1.96 3.43 7.00
CA CYS A 23 2.13 2.04 7.46
C CYS A 23 3.30 1.36 6.78
N ALA A 24 3.41 1.48 5.46
CA ALA A 24 4.54 0.93 4.71
C ALA A 24 5.88 1.54 5.19
N SER A 25 5.95 2.86 5.36
CA SER A 25 7.14 3.54 5.88
C SER A 25 7.49 3.10 7.31
N ALA A 26 6.49 2.99 8.19
CA ALA A 26 6.66 2.54 9.57
C ALA A 26 7.15 1.08 9.67
N CYS A 27 6.73 0.22 8.73
CA CYS A 27 7.20 -1.15 8.61
C CYS A 27 8.57 -1.27 7.90
N GLY A 28 9.17 -0.15 7.48
CA GLY A 28 10.49 -0.13 6.84
C GLY A 28 10.48 -0.45 5.34
N ALA A 29 9.40 -0.13 4.63
CA ALA A 29 9.33 -0.29 3.18
C ALA A 29 10.33 0.62 2.46
N ASP A 30 11.04 0.06 1.48
CA ASP A 30 11.97 0.79 0.61
C ASP A 30 11.26 1.79 -0.32
N ASP A 31 12.02 2.75 -0.85
CA ASP A 31 11.54 3.80 -1.77
C ASP A 31 10.81 3.25 -3.01
N THR A 32 11.17 2.04 -3.46
CA THR A 32 10.48 1.38 -4.58
C THR A 32 9.04 1.02 -4.21
N VAL A 33 8.83 0.49 -3.00
CA VAL A 33 7.49 0.14 -2.50
C VAL A 33 6.68 1.40 -2.24
N LEU A 34 7.27 2.40 -1.57
CA LEU A 34 6.63 3.69 -1.34
C LEU A 34 6.28 4.41 -2.66
N GLY A 35 7.16 4.35 -3.65
CA GLY A 35 6.91 4.88 -4.99
C GLY A 35 5.71 4.22 -5.67
N ARG A 36 5.61 2.89 -5.61
CA ARG A 36 4.45 2.14 -6.14
C ARG A 36 3.15 2.48 -5.40
N LEU A 37 3.18 2.60 -4.08
CA LEU A 37 2.01 3.03 -3.31
C LEU A 37 1.63 4.49 -3.59
N GLY A 38 2.63 5.34 -3.89
CA GLY A 38 2.44 6.74 -4.23
C GLY A 38 1.77 6.98 -5.60
N THR A 39 1.86 6.03 -6.54
CA THR A 39 1.16 6.13 -7.84
C THR A 39 -0.33 5.80 -7.74
N LEU A 40 -0.78 5.23 -6.62
CA LEU A 40 -2.17 4.90 -6.40
C LEU A 40 -3.03 6.18 -6.31
N PRO A 41 -4.31 6.12 -6.74
CA PRO A 41 -5.22 7.25 -6.61
C PRO A 41 -5.44 7.62 -5.14
N GLU A 42 -5.75 8.89 -4.88
CA GLU A 42 -6.19 9.31 -3.56
C GLU A 42 -7.65 8.93 -3.37
N GLN A 43 -7.87 7.83 -2.67
CA GLN A 43 -9.19 7.28 -2.35
C GLN A 43 -9.09 6.44 -1.08
N GLU A 44 -10.25 6.12 -0.52
CA GLU A 44 -10.36 5.13 0.55
C GLU A 44 -10.27 3.72 -0.05
N TYR A 45 -9.43 2.90 0.55
CA TYR A 45 -9.26 1.50 0.23
C TYR A 45 -9.97 0.66 1.27
N GLU A 46 -10.95 -0.12 0.84
CA GLU A 46 -11.72 -0.98 1.75
C GLU A 46 -10.95 -2.24 2.17
N SER A 47 -9.93 -2.64 1.41
CA SER A 47 -9.15 -3.87 1.65
C SER A 47 -7.84 -3.88 0.87
N ALA A 48 -6.90 -4.71 1.33
CA ALA A 48 -5.64 -4.97 0.62
C ALA A 48 -5.84 -5.47 -0.81
N ASP A 49 -6.92 -6.23 -1.09
CA ASP A 49 -7.24 -6.72 -2.45
C ASP A 49 -7.42 -5.58 -3.46
N VAL A 50 -8.08 -4.50 -3.05
CA VAL A 50 -8.29 -3.31 -3.91
C VAL A 50 -6.93 -2.70 -4.27
N VAL A 51 -6.05 -2.58 -3.28
CA VAL A 51 -4.69 -2.05 -3.48
C VAL A 51 -3.89 -2.99 -4.39
N HIS A 52 -3.95 -4.30 -4.16
CA HIS A 52 -3.29 -5.31 -4.99
C HIS A 52 -3.73 -5.25 -6.45
N ARG A 53 -5.04 -5.11 -6.69
CA ARG A 53 -5.59 -5.00 -8.04
C ARG A 53 -5.09 -3.76 -8.78
N LEU A 54 -4.91 -2.65 -8.06
CA LEU A 54 -4.40 -1.41 -8.64
C LEU A 54 -2.90 -1.45 -8.89
N LEU A 55 -2.13 -2.14 -8.03
CA LEU A 55 -0.70 -2.37 -8.21
C LEU A 55 -0.39 -3.41 -9.30
N GLY A 56 -1.26 -4.41 -9.48
CA GLY A 56 -1.12 -5.51 -10.44
C GLY A 56 -1.70 -5.23 -11.83
N ARG A 57 -1.96 -3.96 -12.17
CA ARG A 57 -2.42 -3.59 -13.52
C ARG A 57 -1.23 -3.54 -14.49
N GLU A 58 -0.89 -4.69 -15.07
CA GLU A 58 -0.16 -4.83 -16.34
C GLU A 58 -1.12 -5.27 -17.45
#